data_AF-A0A0Q4Z0Q1-F1
#
_entry.id   AF-A0A0Q4Z0Q1-F1
#
_cell.length_a   1.000
_cell.length_b   1.000
_cell.length_c   1.000
_cell.angle_alpha   90.00
_cell.angle_beta   90.00
_cell.angle_gamma   90.00
#
_symmetry.space_group_name_H-M   'P 1'
#
loop_
_entity.id
_entity.type
_entity.pdbx_description
1 polymer ?
#
loop_
_entity_poly.entity_id
_entity_poly.type
_entity_poly.pdbx_seq_one_letter_code
_entity_poly.pdbx_strand_id
1 'polypeptide(L)'
;MTMEACQACEAIAVCERVEPFVVERSGKSLAIQDRRMVCAECGNVSYQGSQISEHELAVANAVREMDGLLSAAELNAIRLKYKLRQADMEQILSTGPKTWTRWERGKVPQSKVADRYIRALARDPYLARREMLAAGVVNPEAEGVFAQIELDDRKRAHAVMRDALGRRTEIDHERFAALAADAAFDAFHGNHANPEAVAA
;
A
#
# COMPACT_ATOMS: atom_id res chain seq x y z
N MET A 1 -43.10 -3.45 0.88
CA MET A 1 -42.33 -2.22 0.62
C MET A 1 -42.52 -1.32 1.83
N THR A 2 -41.50 -1.18 2.68
CA THR A 2 -41.53 -0.21 3.78
C THR A 2 -41.49 1.19 3.17
N MET A 3 -42.64 1.86 3.22
CA MET A 3 -42.79 3.25 2.83
C MET A 3 -42.27 4.10 4.00
N GLU A 4 -41.04 4.59 3.90
CA GLU A 4 -40.45 5.45 4.93
C GLU A 4 -40.84 6.92 4.73
N ALA A 5 -41.18 7.57 5.84
CA ALA A 5 -41.43 9.01 5.88
C ALA A 5 -40.10 9.78 5.90
N CYS A 6 -40.06 10.91 5.19
CA CYS A 6 -38.93 11.80 5.20
C CYS A 6 -38.76 12.45 6.58
N GLN A 7 -37.56 12.37 7.18
CA GLN A 7 -37.29 13.01 8.47
C GLN A 7 -37.24 14.55 8.43
N ALA A 8 -37.24 15.16 7.24
CA ALA A 8 -37.18 16.61 7.07
C ALA A 8 -38.55 17.26 6.76
N CYS A 9 -39.42 16.58 6.01
CA CYS A 9 -40.72 17.13 5.59
C CYS A 9 -41.92 16.22 5.86
N GLU A 10 -41.69 15.06 6.51
CA GLU A 10 -42.70 14.07 6.89
C GLU A 10 -43.45 13.39 5.73
N ALA A 11 -43.19 13.80 4.48
CA ALA A 11 -43.78 13.18 3.30
C ALA A 11 -43.29 11.73 3.12
N ILE A 12 -44.23 10.85 2.75
CA ILE A 12 -43.94 9.45 2.44
C ILE A 12 -43.57 9.32 0.96
N ALA A 13 -42.43 9.91 0.63
CA ALA A 13 -41.95 10.07 -0.75
C ALA A 13 -40.45 9.78 -0.88
N VAL A 14 -39.87 9.03 0.06
CA VAL A 14 -38.45 8.65 0.04
C VAL A 14 -38.25 7.43 -0.85
N CYS A 15 -37.37 7.56 -1.83
CA CYS A 15 -37.05 6.50 -2.78
C CYS A 15 -35.53 6.35 -2.96
N GLU A 16 -35.10 5.12 -3.24
CA GLU A 16 -33.68 4.86 -3.54
C GLU A 16 -33.33 5.42 -4.93
N ARG A 17 -32.19 6.11 -5.01
CA ARG A 17 -31.61 6.65 -6.24
C ARG A 17 -30.12 6.29 -6.30
N VAL A 18 -29.62 6.13 -7.51
CA VAL A 18 -28.17 6.07 -7.80
C VAL A 18 -27.86 7.27 -8.67
N GLU A 19 -27.13 8.23 -8.11
CA GLU A 19 -26.84 9.50 -8.77
C GLU A 19 -25.36 9.84 -8.68
N PRO A 20 -24.80 10.63 -9.62
CA PRO A 20 -23.44 11.11 -9.49
C PRO A 20 -23.27 12.00 -8.25
N PHE A 21 -22.22 11.73 -7.48
CA PHE A 21 -21.71 12.61 -6.42
C PHE A 21 -20.31 13.06 -6.79
N VAL A 22 -20.06 14.38 -6.77
CA VAL A 22 -18.76 14.95 -7.12
C VAL A 22 -17.90 15.08 -5.87
N VAL A 23 -16.79 14.34 -5.84
CA VAL A 23 -15.76 14.45 -4.81
C VAL A 23 -14.75 15.50 -5.25
N GLU A 24 -14.58 16.56 -4.45
CA GLU A 24 -13.58 17.61 -4.71
C GLU A 24 -12.39 17.49 -3.76
N ARG A 25 -11.18 17.53 -4.31
CA ARG A 25 -9.94 17.42 -3.53
C ARG A 25 -8.80 18.17 -4.21
N SER A 26 -8.23 19.15 -3.51
CA SER A 26 -7.03 19.88 -3.96
C SER A 26 -7.13 20.43 -5.39
N GLY A 27 -8.30 20.97 -5.76
CA GLY A 27 -8.58 21.52 -7.09
C GLY A 27 -8.88 20.49 -8.18
N LYS A 28 -8.94 19.19 -7.83
CA LYS A 28 -9.41 18.11 -8.70
C LYS A 28 -10.83 17.71 -8.31
N SER A 29 -11.59 17.21 -9.28
CA SER A 29 -12.92 16.64 -9.06
C SER A 29 -13.04 15.26 -9.71
N LEU A 30 -13.74 14.36 -9.04
CA LEU A 30 -14.06 13.02 -9.55
C LEU A 30 -15.51 12.70 -9.22
N ALA A 31 -16.29 12.23 -10.20
CA ALA A 31 -17.66 11.79 -9.98
C ALA A 31 -17.69 10.30 -9.59
N ILE A 32 -18.35 9.99 -8.47
CA ILE A 32 -18.66 8.63 -8.04
C ILE A 32 -20.16 8.36 -8.18
N GLN A 33 -20.55 7.09 -8.35
CA GLN A 33 -21.96 6.71 -8.28
C GLN A 33 -22.36 6.54 -6.81
N ASP A 34 -23.35 7.31 -6.37
CA ASP A 34 -23.78 7.38 -4.99
C ASP A 34 -25.19 6.79 -4.83
N ARG A 35 -25.28 5.66 -4.13
CA ARG A 35 -26.54 4.96 -3.85
C ARG A 35 -27.11 5.50 -2.53
N ARG A 36 -28.21 6.24 -2.61
CA ARG A 36 -28.79 6.96 -1.47
C ARG A 36 -30.30 7.02 -1.54
N MET A 37 -30.93 7.38 -0.44
CA MET A 37 -32.36 7.64 -0.35
C MET A 37 -32.62 9.13 -0.59
N VAL A 38 -33.55 9.46 -1.48
CA VAL A 38 -33.91 10.84 -1.82
C VAL A 38 -35.41 11.02 -1.69
N CYS A 39 -35.84 12.04 -0.94
CA CYS A 39 -37.24 12.45 -0.88
C CYS A 39 -37.64 13.18 -2.17
N ALA A 40 -38.68 12.71 -2.85
CA ALA A 40 -39.17 13.33 -4.08
C ALA A 40 -39.80 14.72 -3.86
N GLU A 41 -40.26 15.03 -2.65
CA GLU A 41 -40.94 16.30 -2.36
C GLU A 41 -39.98 17.42 -1.92
N CYS A 42 -39.05 17.13 -1.01
CA CYS A 42 -38.15 18.15 -0.47
C CYS A 42 -36.67 17.97 -0.88
N GLY A 43 -36.33 16.89 -1.57
CA GLY A 43 -34.94 16.60 -1.99
C GLY A 43 -34.01 16.15 -0.85
N ASN A 44 -34.52 15.94 0.36
CA ASN A 44 -33.69 15.47 1.48
C ASN A 44 -33.01 14.13 1.16
N VAL A 45 -31.70 14.08 1.38
CA VAL A 45 -30.88 12.87 1.21
C VAL A 45 -30.70 12.17 2.55
N SER A 46 -30.88 10.86 2.56
CA SER A 46 -30.55 10.00 3.70
C SER A 46 -29.91 8.70 3.20
N TYR A 47 -29.29 7.96 4.11
CA TYR A 47 -28.68 6.67 3.82
C TYR A 47 -29.30 5.60 4.71
N GLN A 48 -29.52 4.40 4.15
CA GLN A 48 -30.05 3.24 4.85
C GLN A 48 -29.09 2.06 4.76
N GLY A 49 -29.01 1.27 5.84
CA GLY A 49 -28.21 0.05 5.87
C GLY A 49 -26.74 0.29 5.50
N SER A 50 -26.27 -0.37 4.44
CA SER A 50 -24.87 -0.29 3.98
C SER A 50 -24.55 0.93 3.14
N GLN A 51 -25.55 1.69 2.67
CA GLN A 51 -25.37 2.78 1.70
C GLN A 51 -24.34 3.82 2.16
N ILE A 52 -24.36 4.21 3.44
CA ILE A 52 -23.39 5.18 3.97
C ILE A 52 -21.95 4.64 3.95
N SER A 53 -21.76 3.36 4.27
CA SER A 53 -20.44 2.73 4.23
C SER A 53 -19.93 2.54 2.80
N GLU A 54 -20.83 2.26 1.86
CA GLU A 54 -20.52 2.20 0.42
C GLU A 54 -20.10 3.59 -0.10
N HIS A 55 -20.84 4.64 0.27
CA HIS A 55 -20.50 6.03 -0.06
C HIS A 55 -19.12 6.43 0.50
N GLU A 56 -18.89 6.24 1.80
CA GLU A 56 -17.61 6.55 2.44
C GLU A 56 -16.43 5.85 1.77
N LEU A 57 -16.61 4.57 1.41
CA LEU A 57 -15.59 3.80 0.71
C LEU A 57 -15.32 4.35 -0.70
N ALA A 58 -16.38 4.69 -1.45
CA ALA A 58 -16.27 5.26 -2.79
C ALA A 58 -15.57 6.64 -2.76
N VAL A 59 -15.93 7.50 -1.81
CA VAL A 59 -15.27 8.81 -1.60
C VAL A 59 -13.79 8.62 -1.25
N ALA A 60 -13.46 7.71 -0.34
CA ALA A 60 -12.07 7.45 0.03
C ALA A 60 -11.24 6.91 -1.15
N ASN A 61 -11.82 6.06 -1.99
CA ASN A 61 -11.15 5.57 -3.21
C ASN A 61 -10.94 6.70 -4.23
N ALA A 62 -11.95 7.54 -4.45
CA ALA A 62 -11.82 8.72 -5.30
C ALA A 62 -10.68 9.64 -4.84
N VAL A 63 -10.56 9.87 -3.53
CA VAL A 63 -9.46 10.65 -2.95
C VAL A 63 -8.10 9.99 -3.20
N ARG A 64 -7.98 8.66 -3.02
CA ARG A 64 -6.73 7.94 -3.32
C ARG A 64 -6.34 8.08 -4.78
N GLU A 65 -7.28 7.93 -5.70
CA GLU A 65 -7.05 8.07 -7.14
C GLU A 65 -6.57 9.48 -7.48
N MET A 66 -7.27 10.51 -7.01
CA MET A 66 -6.90 11.90 -7.26
C MET A 66 -5.52 12.27 -6.68
N ASP A 67 -5.15 11.70 -5.53
CA ASP A 67 -3.87 11.96 -4.87
C ASP A 67 -2.74 11.00 -5.28
N GLY A 68 -3.02 9.98 -6.12
CA GLY A 68 -2.04 8.98 -6.56
C GLY A 68 -1.55 8.05 -5.44
N LEU A 69 -2.42 7.77 -4.46
CA LEU A 69 -2.10 6.94 -3.29
C LEU A 69 -2.31 5.45 -3.57
N LEU A 70 -1.62 4.59 -2.83
CA LEU A 70 -1.87 3.14 -2.82
C LEU A 70 -3.34 2.85 -2.47
N SER A 71 -3.97 2.00 -3.26
CA SER A 71 -5.28 1.43 -2.98
C SER A 71 -5.26 0.52 -1.76
N ALA A 72 -6.45 0.24 -1.20
CA ALA A 72 -6.61 -0.70 -0.10
C ALA A 72 -6.06 -2.12 -0.43
N ALA A 73 -6.23 -2.55 -1.69
CA ALA A 73 -5.74 -3.82 -2.18
C ALA A 73 -4.20 -3.84 -2.26
N GLU A 74 -3.57 -2.76 -2.75
CA GLU A 74 -2.12 -2.65 -2.79
C GLU A 74 -1.51 -2.61 -1.38
N LEU A 75 -2.14 -1.89 -0.44
CA LEU A 75 -1.72 -1.90 0.97
C LEU A 75 -1.77 -3.32 1.55
N ASN A 76 -2.87 -4.05 1.34
CA ASN A 76 -3.00 -5.45 1.75
C ASN A 76 -1.89 -6.32 1.14
N ALA A 77 -1.66 -6.20 -0.17
CA ALA A 77 -0.65 -6.98 -0.89
C ALA A 77 0.77 -6.70 -0.36
N ILE A 78 1.12 -5.43 -0.11
CA ILE A 78 2.43 -5.04 0.45
C ILE A 78 2.64 -5.64 1.83
N ARG A 79 1.62 -5.62 2.70
CA ARG A 79 1.71 -6.23 4.04
C ARG A 79 1.87 -7.74 3.94
N LEU A 80 1.07 -8.39 3.09
CA LEU A 80 1.07 -9.85 2.92
C LEU A 80 2.34 -10.37 2.24
N LYS A 81 3.01 -9.56 1.40
CA LYS A 81 4.32 -9.87 0.81
C LYS A 81 5.33 -10.38 1.85
N TYR A 82 5.30 -9.80 3.04
CA TYR A 82 6.21 -10.13 4.15
C TYR A 82 5.53 -10.90 5.29
N LYS A 83 4.29 -11.38 5.12
CA LYS A 83 3.49 -12.01 6.19
C LYS A 83 3.37 -11.16 7.47
N LEU A 84 3.38 -9.84 7.32
CA LEU A 84 3.20 -8.92 8.44
C LEU A 84 1.71 -8.88 8.85
N ARG A 85 1.44 -8.79 10.15
CA ARG A 85 0.10 -8.55 10.69
C ARG A 85 -0.25 -7.07 10.57
N GLN A 86 -1.53 -6.73 10.65
CA GLN A 86 -1.94 -5.31 10.64
C GLN A 86 -1.31 -4.53 11.80
N ALA A 87 -1.25 -5.15 12.99
CA ALA A 87 -0.59 -4.58 14.15
C ALA A 87 0.93 -4.37 13.94
N ASP A 88 1.58 -5.28 13.20
CA ASP A 88 3.01 -5.13 12.88
C ASP A 88 3.25 -3.89 12.03
N MET A 89 2.40 -3.65 11.01
CA MET A 89 2.46 -2.43 10.20
C MET A 89 2.17 -1.17 11.02
N GLU A 90 1.20 -1.24 11.93
CA GLU A 90 0.88 -0.10 12.81
C GLU A 90 2.09 0.28 13.69
N GLN A 91 2.79 -0.72 14.22
CA GLN A 91 3.99 -0.56 15.04
C GLN A 91 5.20 -0.07 14.21
N ILE A 92 5.46 -0.68 13.04
CA ILE A 92 6.52 -0.25 12.10
C ILE A 92 6.36 1.21 11.70
N LEU A 93 5.13 1.62 11.38
CA LEU A 93 4.83 2.98 10.93
C LEU A 93 4.65 3.97 12.09
N SER A 94 4.74 3.51 13.35
CA SER A 94 4.46 4.31 14.54
C SER A 94 3.10 5.03 14.46
N THR A 95 2.08 4.33 13.97
CA THR A 95 0.71 4.86 13.84
C THR A 95 -0.19 4.39 14.98
N GLY A 96 -1.28 5.12 15.23
CA GLY A 96 -2.25 4.72 16.24
C GLY A 96 -2.94 3.39 15.92
N PRO A 97 -3.51 2.72 16.93
CA PRO A 97 -4.18 1.43 16.74
C PRO A 97 -5.32 1.54 15.72
N LYS A 98 -5.48 0.48 14.92
CA LYS A 98 -6.47 0.38 13.83
C LYS A 98 -6.29 1.39 12.69
N THR A 99 -5.18 2.13 12.65
CA THR A 99 -4.91 3.05 11.54
C THR A 99 -4.70 2.28 10.25
N TRP A 100 -3.80 1.30 10.25
CA TRP A 100 -3.60 0.41 9.12
C TRP A 100 -4.87 -0.35 8.76
N THR A 101 -5.59 -0.84 9.77
CA THR A 101 -6.87 -1.55 9.57
C THR A 101 -7.89 -0.69 8.80
N ARG A 102 -7.96 0.61 9.07
CA ARG A 102 -8.86 1.54 8.35
C ARG A 102 -8.40 1.81 6.92
N TRP A 103 -7.09 1.90 6.70
CA TRP A 103 -6.53 2.07 5.36
C TRP A 103 -6.76 0.83 4.49
N GLU A 104 -6.51 -0.36 5.04
CA GLU A 104 -6.69 -1.64 4.34
C GLU A 104 -8.17 -1.99 4.09
N ARG A 105 -9.09 -1.46 4.91
CA ARG A 105 -10.53 -1.52 4.66
C ARG A 105 -11.02 -0.46 3.66
N GLY A 106 -10.14 0.41 3.17
CA GLY A 106 -10.47 1.47 2.23
C GLY A 106 -11.20 2.66 2.85
N LYS A 107 -11.63 2.61 4.11
CA LYS A 107 -12.45 3.67 4.75
C LYS A 107 -11.75 5.01 4.89
N VAL A 108 -10.43 5.02 5.05
CA VAL A 108 -9.66 6.25 5.26
C VAL A 108 -8.43 6.24 4.35
N PRO A 109 -8.22 7.26 3.50
CA PRO A 109 -6.97 7.42 2.76
C PRO A 109 -5.81 7.69 3.72
N GLN A 110 -4.66 7.07 3.46
CA GLN A 110 -3.41 7.34 4.13
C GLN A 110 -2.84 8.70 3.73
N SER A 111 -1.95 9.27 4.55
CA SER A 111 -1.24 10.49 4.17
C SER A 111 -0.21 10.22 3.08
N LYS A 112 0.16 11.25 2.30
CA LYS A 112 1.22 11.15 1.27
C LYS A 112 2.58 10.72 1.87
N VAL A 113 2.85 11.10 3.11
CA VAL A 113 4.09 10.71 3.82
C VAL A 113 4.06 9.22 4.14
N ALA A 114 2.96 8.74 4.73
CA ALA A 114 2.79 7.31 5.01
C ALA A 114 2.85 6.48 3.72
N ASP A 115 2.17 6.93 2.66
CA ASP A 115 2.18 6.26 1.35
C ASP A 115 3.59 6.08 0.79
N ARG A 116 4.38 7.17 0.76
CA ARG A 116 5.78 7.13 0.32
C ARG A 116 6.61 6.14 1.12
N TYR A 117 6.42 6.14 2.44
CA TYR A 117 7.18 5.23 3.30
C TYR A 117 6.77 3.78 3.10
N ILE A 118 5.47 3.49 2.97
CA ILE A 118 4.96 2.15 2.65
C ILE A 118 5.53 1.65 1.32
N ARG A 119 5.62 2.51 0.30
CA ARG A 119 6.27 2.17 -0.98
C ARG A 119 7.76 1.87 -0.81
N ALA A 120 8.46 2.60 0.05
CA ALA A 120 9.86 2.32 0.35
C ALA A 120 10.03 0.94 1.00
N LEU A 121 9.20 0.60 2.00
CA LEU A 121 9.17 -0.73 2.63
C LEU A 121 8.81 -1.83 1.62
N ALA A 122 7.89 -1.55 0.69
CA ALA A 122 7.52 -2.49 -0.36
C ALA A 122 8.67 -2.76 -1.34
N ARG A 123 9.46 -1.74 -1.68
CA ARG A 123 10.57 -1.84 -2.62
C ARG A 123 11.81 -2.49 -2.02
N ASP A 124 12.12 -2.19 -0.77
CA ASP A 124 13.34 -2.63 -0.09
C ASP A 124 12.99 -3.58 1.09
N PRO A 125 13.14 -4.90 0.91
CA PRO A 125 12.92 -5.88 1.96
C PRO A 125 13.86 -5.72 3.16
N TYR A 126 15.08 -5.22 2.95
CA TYR A 126 16.06 -5.02 4.03
C TYR A 126 15.69 -3.82 4.89
N LEU A 127 15.20 -2.74 4.26
CA LEU A 127 14.56 -1.64 4.98
C LEU A 127 13.36 -2.17 5.77
N ALA A 128 12.44 -2.91 5.14
CA ALA A 128 11.26 -3.44 5.81
C ALA A 128 11.62 -4.29 7.05
N ARG A 129 12.60 -5.20 6.93
CA ARG A 129 13.08 -5.99 8.06
C ARG A 129 13.73 -5.13 9.14
N ARG A 130 14.58 -4.16 8.77
CA ARG A 130 15.23 -3.25 9.72
C ARG A 130 14.21 -2.48 10.55
N GLU A 131 13.19 -1.94 9.89
CA GLU A 131 12.14 -1.16 10.55
C GLU A 131 11.23 -2.05 11.41
N MET A 132 10.96 -3.30 10.99
CA MET A 132 10.30 -4.31 11.83
C MET A 132 11.07 -4.55 13.14
N LEU A 133 12.38 -4.78 13.05
CA LEU A 133 13.23 -5.02 14.21
C LEU A 133 13.37 -3.77 15.10
N ALA A 134 13.58 -2.60 14.49
CA ALA A 134 13.70 -1.32 15.20
C ALA A 134 12.41 -0.96 15.93
N ALA A 135 11.25 -1.29 15.36
CA ALA A 135 9.96 -1.11 16.01
C ALA A 135 9.68 -2.12 17.13
N GLY A 136 10.55 -3.13 17.33
CA GLY A 136 10.37 -4.18 18.34
C GLY A 136 9.28 -5.19 17.99
N VAL A 137 8.96 -5.35 16.70
CA VAL A 137 7.98 -6.33 16.24
C VAL A 137 8.59 -7.73 16.28
N VAL A 138 7.93 -8.64 17.00
CA VAL A 138 8.27 -10.07 17.00
C VAL A 138 7.26 -10.82 16.15
N ASN A 139 7.67 -11.25 14.96
CA ASN A 139 6.88 -12.05 14.02
C ASN A 139 7.78 -13.11 13.34
N PRO A 140 7.78 -14.36 13.83
CA PRO A 140 8.61 -15.44 13.27
C PRO A 140 8.31 -15.79 11.82
N GLU A 141 7.06 -15.63 11.37
CA GLU A 141 6.69 -15.91 9.97
C GLU A 141 7.27 -14.86 9.03
N ALA A 142 7.16 -13.58 9.40
CA ALA A 142 7.75 -12.49 8.64
C ALA A 142 9.28 -12.60 8.62
N GLU A 143 9.88 -12.91 9.77
CA GLU A 143 11.32 -13.15 9.89
C GLU A 143 11.79 -14.29 8.97
N GLY A 144 11.03 -15.40 8.90
CA GLY A 144 11.30 -16.48 7.97
C GLY A 144 11.24 -16.05 6.50
N VAL A 145 10.29 -15.19 6.13
CA VAL A 145 10.21 -14.62 4.77
C VAL A 145 11.43 -13.76 4.47
N PHE A 146 11.81 -12.84 5.37
CA PHE A 146 12.97 -12.00 5.14
C PHE A 146 14.29 -12.79 5.08
N ALA A 147 14.46 -13.79 5.94
CA ALA A 147 15.62 -14.67 5.90
C ALA A 147 15.71 -15.43 4.56
N GLN A 148 14.57 -15.88 4.02
CA GLN A 148 14.55 -16.54 2.72
C GLN A 148 14.93 -15.58 1.58
N ILE A 149 14.42 -14.34 1.61
CA ILE A 149 14.80 -13.29 0.64
C ILE A 149 16.31 -13.06 0.67
N GLU A 150 16.89 -12.89 1.87
CA GLU A 150 18.33 -12.66 2.03
C GLU A 150 19.16 -13.85 1.50
N LEU A 151 18.73 -15.08 1.77
CA LEU A 151 19.37 -16.28 1.25
C LEU A 151 19.36 -16.31 -0.28
N ASP A 152 18.25 -15.94 -0.91
CA ASP A 152 18.10 -15.95 -2.36
C ASP A 152 18.88 -14.80 -3.01
N ASP A 153 18.93 -13.63 -2.40
CA ASP A 153 19.80 -12.52 -2.82
C ASP A 153 21.27 -12.90 -2.75
N ARG A 154 21.71 -13.58 -1.69
CA ARG A 154 23.09 -14.07 -1.57
C ARG A 154 23.41 -15.10 -2.66
N LYS A 155 22.48 -16.00 -2.98
CA LYS A 155 22.66 -16.96 -4.09
C LYS A 155 22.77 -16.25 -5.44
N ARG A 156 21.95 -15.22 -5.67
CA ARG A 156 22.02 -14.39 -6.88
C ARG A 156 23.38 -13.70 -7.01
N ALA A 157 23.82 -13.02 -5.95
CA ALA A 157 25.12 -12.36 -5.91
C ALA A 157 26.27 -13.34 -6.17
N HIS A 158 26.23 -14.51 -5.54
CA HIS A 158 27.23 -15.56 -5.79
C HIS A 158 27.23 -16.05 -7.25
N ALA A 159 26.05 -16.25 -7.85
CA ALA A 159 25.95 -16.66 -9.25
C ALA A 159 26.54 -15.59 -10.20
N VAL A 160 26.22 -14.32 -9.97
CA VAL A 160 26.78 -13.19 -10.75
C VAL A 160 28.30 -13.16 -10.64
N MET A 161 28.85 -13.29 -9.42
CA MET A 161 30.31 -13.27 -9.23
C MET A 161 30.99 -14.46 -9.91
N ARG A 162 30.42 -15.66 -9.78
CA ARG A 162 30.93 -16.86 -10.45
C ARG A 162 30.97 -16.68 -11.97
N ASP A 163 29.90 -16.13 -12.55
CA ASP A 163 29.81 -15.93 -14.00
C ASP A 163 30.80 -14.85 -14.48
N ALA A 164 31.00 -13.79 -13.70
CA ALA A 164 31.98 -12.72 -14.00
C ALA A 164 33.44 -13.19 -13.96
N LEU A 165 33.78 -14.11 -13.04
CA LEU A 165 35.11 -14.72 -12.94
C LEU A 165 35.37 -15.75 -14.06
N GLY A 166 34.32 -16.39 -14.58
CA GLY A 166 34.40 -17.41 -15.62
C GLY A 166 35.04 -18.73 -15.13
N ARG A 167 35.28 -19.68 -16.05
CA ARG A 167 35.95 -20.95 -15.76
C ARG A 167 37.45 -20.84 -16.04
N ARG A 168 38.19 -20.16 -15.16
CA ARG A 168 39.65 -20.10 -15.24
C ARG A 168 40.26 -21.08 -14.23
N THR A 169 41.35 -21.73 -14.63
CA THR A 169 42.15 -22.62 -13.76
C THR A 169 43.05 -21.85 -12.79
N GLU A 170 43.35 -20.59 -13.11
CA GLU A 170 44.16 -19.67 -12.28
C GLU A 170 43.35 -18.42 -11.91
N ILE A 171 43.50 -17.97 -10.66
CA ILE A 171 42.84 -16.77 -10.13
C ILE A 171 43.68 -15.55 -10.50
N ASP A 172 43.12 -14.69 -11.34
CA ASP A 172 43.68 -13.36 -11.63
C ASP A 172 43.30 -12.41 -10.47
N HIS A 173 44.25 -12.22 -9.55
CA HIS A 173 44.02 -11.47 -8.32
C HIS A 173 43.71 -9.98 -8.57
N GLU A 174 44.29 -9.36 -9.60
CA GLU A 174 44.01 -7.97 -9.95
C GLU A 174 42.60 -7.82 -10.50
N ARG A 175 42.19 -8.72 -11.42
CA ARG A 175 40.82 -8.75 -11.93
C ARG A 175 39.80 -9.04 -10.82
N PHE A 176 40.10 -9.97 -9.91
CA PHE A 176 39.22 -10.24 -8.77
C PHE A 176 39.08 -9.01 -7.87
N ALA A 177 40.18 -8.34 -7.55
CA ALA A 177 40.17 -7.14 -6.72
C ALA A 177 39.39 -6.00 -7.38
N ALA A 178 39.55 -5.79 -8.70
CA ALA A 178 38.78 -4.80 -9.45
C ALA A 178 37.27 -5.08 -9.41
N LEU A 179 36.85 -6.32 -9.73
CA LEU A 179 35.44 -6.72 -9.68
C LEU A 179 34.84 -6.58 -8.28
N ALA A 180 35.59 -6.95 -7.23
CA ALA A 180 35.13 -6.81 -5.85
C ALA A 180 35.04 -5.34 -5.42
N ALA A 181 35.97 -4.50 -5.85
CA ALA A 181 35.96 -3.07 -5.57
C ALA A 181 34.77 -2.37 -6.24
N ASP A 182 34.51 -2.67 -7.51
CA ASP A 182 33.37 -2.14 -8.26
C ASP A 182 32.04 -2.57 -7.61
N ALA A 183 31.89 -3.87 -7.30
CA ALA A 183 30.71 -4.38 -6.62
C ALA A 183 30.49 -3.76 -5.23
N ALA A 184 31.57 -3.54 -4.47
CA ALA A 184 31.49 -2.85 -3.19
C ALA A 184 31.09 -1.38 -3.37
N PHE A 185 31.69 -0.68 -4.33
CA PHE A 185 31.35 0.70 -4.66
C PHE A 185 29.88 0.84 -5.05
N ASP A 186 29.38 -0.05 -5.91
CA ASP A 186 27.97 -0.11 -6.30
C ASP A 186 27.06 -0.46 -5.11
N ALA A 187 27.47 -1.33 -4.20
CA ALA A 187 26.69 -1.60 -2.99
C ALA A 187 26.63 -0.37 -2.06
N PHE A 188 27.71 0.41 -1.97
CA PHE A 188 27.76 1.64 -1.17
C PHE A 188 26.95 2.80 -1.79
N HIS A 189 26.91 2.91 -3.11
CA HIS A 189 26.36 4.09 -3.80
C HIS A 189 25.08 3.80 -4.61
N GLY A 190 24.85 2.55 -4.99
CA GLY A 190 23.81 2.07 -5.93
C GLY A 190 22.44 1.78 -5.32
N ASN A 191 22.18 2.20 -4.08
CA ASN A 191 20.80 2.26 -3.57
C ASN A 191 20.04 3.50 -4.08
N HIS A 192 20.63 4.25 -5.02
CA HIS A 192 19.98 5.29 -5.81
C HIS A 192 19.93 4.86 -7.29
N ALA A 193 18.76 4.36 -7.70
CA ALA A 193 18.33 4.09 -9.08
C ALA A 193 18.70 2.73 -9.72
N ASN A 194 17.79 1.77 -9.59
CA ASN A 194 17.34 1.00 -10.75
C ASN A 194 15.79 0.99 -10.80
N PRO A 195 15.15 1.70 -11.75
CA PRO A 195 13.70 1.68 -11.93
C PRO A 195 13.16 0.44 -12.66
N GLU A 196 14.01 -0.40 -13.27
CA GLU A 196 13.56 -1.45 -14.19
C GLU A 196 13.37 -2.85 -13.56
N ALA A 197 13.61 -3.02 -12.26
CA ALA A 197 13.34 -4.29 -11.58
C ALA A 197 11.87 -4.49 -11.15
N VAL A 198 10.94 -3.65 -11.61
CA VAL A 198 9.50 -3.67 -11.23
C VAL A 198 8.60 -4.31 -12.30
N ALA A 199 9.17 -4.92 -13.35
CA ALA A 199 8.39 -5.63 -14.36
C ALA A 199 8.88 -7.08 -14.55
N ALA A 200 8.49 -7.96 -13.61
CA ALA A 200 8.35 -9.40 -13.83
C ALA A 200 7.39 -9.98 -12.80
#